data_AF-A0AA95JD04-F1
#
_entry.id   AF-A0AA95JD04-F1
#
_cell.length_a   1.000
_cell.length_b   1.000
_cell.length_c   1.000
_cell.angle_alpha   90.00
_cell.angle_beta   90.00
_cell.angle_gamma   90.00
#
_symmetry.space_group_name_H-M   'P 1'
#
loop_
_entity.id
_entity.type
_entity.pdbx_description
1 polymer ?
#
loop_
_entity_poly.entity_id
_entity_poly.type
_entity_poly.pdbx_seq_one_letter_code
_entity_poly.pdbx_strand_id
1 'polypeptide(L)'
;MSTDANARPVPVPFGALEGWQDDDHAEAWRAYHLSAVYAAAHEPKTPRLGIDGAALARIARIAAAMPAEIGREEARAFFETHFQPVRVVAEPERGFFTGFYEPEVAASRLPGDGFEVPSTRRRRNWSKSTSTIRRPGSSRACASPARRPTASSRSSTGARSSAARSPGAAWKLAFLADRVDALFVHIQGAARLRLADGEWLRVTYAAKSGHAYTSVGKVLLDRQALPKGGVSMQSIRAWLADHPDQASEVIWQNRSYIFFREAAVQDPALGPIAAAKVPLTAGRSLAVDRTLHTFHAPVWIDTVLPPPRAAALSVA
;
A
#
# COMPACT_ATOMS: atom_id res chain seq x y z
N MET A 1 12.81 -13.75 -3.85
CA MET A 1 13.23 -12.34 -3.88
C MET A 1 14.73 -12.35 -4.10
N SER A 2 15.13 -12.40 -5.37
CA SER A 2 16.52 -12.21 -5.76
C SER A 2 16.91 -10.79 -5.38
N THR A 3 18.01 -10.65 -4.65
CA THR A 3 18.70 -9.38 -4.48
C THR A 3 19.41 -9.10 -5.81
N ASP A 4 18.70 -8.50 -6.78
CA ASP A 4 19.27 -8.21 -8.09
C ASP A 4 20.34 -7.13 -7.94
N ALA A 5 21.58 -7.60 -8.00
CA ALA A 5 22.77 -6.85 -7.63
C ALA A 5 23.31 -5.94 -8.75
N ASN A 6 22.50 -5.55 -9.75
CA ASN A 6 23.03 -4.74 -10.87
C ASN A 6 22.01 -3.88 -11.64
N ALA A 7 20.96 -3.36 -10.98
CA ALA A 7 20.10 -2.36 -11.61
C ALA A 7 20.89 -1.05 -11.85
N ARG A 8 21.08 -0.66 -13.11
CA ARG A 8 21.81 0.55 -13.50
C ARG A 8 20.95 1.51 -14.33
N PRO A 9 20.96 2.81 -14.05
CA PRO A 9 20.32 3.80 -14.91
C PRO A 9 21.21 4.10 -16.12
N VAL A 10 20.63 4.06 -17.33
CA VAL A 10 21.30 4.44 -18.59
C VAL A 10 20.51 5.58 -19.23
N PRO A 11 21.11 6.76 -19.48
CA PRO A 11 20.41 7.88 -20.12
C PRO A 11 19.81 7.51 -21.48
N VAL A 12 18.59 7.98 -21.74
CA VAL A 12 17.88 7.84 -23.03
C VAL A 12 17.16 9.14 -23.36
N PRO A 13 17.01 9.50 -24.65
CA PRO A 13 16.22 10.67 -25.04
C PRO A 13 14.71 10.43 -24.80
N PHE A 14 13.92 11.48 -24.65
CA PHE A 14 12.45 11.38 -24.56
C PHE A 14 11.82 10.69 -25.77
N GLY A 15 12.38 10.86 -26.97
CA GLY A 15 11.91 10.15 -28.17
C GLY A 15 12.09 8.63 -28.14
N ALA A 16 12.82 8.08 -27.17
CA ALA A 16 12.92 6.63 -26.95
C ALA A 16 11.83 6.08 -26.02
N LEU A 17 10.98 6.95 -25.45
CA LEU A 17 9.85 6.56 -24.61
C LEU A 17 8.62 6.35 -25.50
N GLU A 18 8.23 5.10 -25.69
CA GLU A 18 7.05 4.74 -26.48
C GLU A 18 5.79 5.39 -25.90
N GLY A 19 4.99 6.04 -26.75
CA GLY A 19 3.77 6.75 -26.33
C GLY A 19 4.00 8.10 -25.64
N TRP A 20 5.25 8.58 -25.49
CA TRP A 20 5.53 9.88 -24.83
C TRP A 20 4.72 11.01 -25.43
N GLN A 21 4.72 11.17 -26.76
CA GLN A 21 3.98 12.27 -27.40
C GLN A 21 2.47 12.19 -27.27
N ASP A 22 1.92 11.02 -26.90
CA ASP A 22 0.49 10.76 -26.83
C ASP A 22 -0.07 10.82 -25.41
N ASP A 23 0.76 10.68 -24.37
CA ASP A 23 0.31 10.67 -22.97
C ASP A 23 -0.34 11.99 -22.50
N ASP A 24 -1.25 11.87 -21.54
CA ASP A 24 -1.84 13.00 -20.83
C ASP A 24 -0.88 13.54 -19.76
N HIS A 25 0.02 14.40 -20.20
CA HIS A 25 0.98 15.07 -19.32
C HIS A 25 0.33 16.01 -18.32
N ALA A 26 -0.89 16.51 -18.58
CA ALA A 26 -1.60 17.33 -17.60
C ALA A 26 -2.03 16.46 -16.40
N GLU A 27 -2.46 15.22 -16.66
CA GLU A 27 -2.74 14.24 -15.60
C GLU A 27 -1.46 13.83 -14.84
N ALA A 28 -0.36 13.57 -15.56
CA ALA A 28 0.93 13.30 -14.94
C ALA A 28 1.41 14.48 -14.08
N TRP A 29 1.19 15.71 -14.52
CA TRP A 29 1.51 16.92 -13.78
C TRP A 29 0.73 17.04 -12.49
N ARG A 30 -0.61 16.85 -12.50
CA ARG A 30 -1.41 16.93 -11.26
C ARG A 30 -0.90 15.97 -10.19
N ALA A 31 -0.52 14.75 -10.58
CA ALA A 31 0.08 13.77 -9.67
C ALA A 31 1.49 14.18 -9.20
N TYR A 32 2.32 14.69 -10.12
CA TYR A 32 3.66 15.16 -9.78
C TYR A 32 3.64 16.40 -8.88
N HIS A 33 2.70 17.32 -9.07
CA HIS A 33 2.56 18.55 -8.27
C HIS A 33 2.29 18.23 -6.80
N LEU A 34 1.40 17.28 -6.51
CA LEU A 34 1.18 16.76 -5.15
C LEU A 34 2.49 16.23 -4.52
N SER A 35 3.30 15.53 -5.31
CA SER A 35 4.63 15.06 -4.89
C SER A 35 5.63 16.21 -4.70
N ALA A 36 5.61 17.20 -5.60
CA ALA A 36 6.52 18.33 -5.61
C ALA A 36 6.32 19.24 -4.40
N VAL A 37 5.07 19.54 -4.03
CA VAL A 37 4.75 20.32 -2.82
C VAL A 37 5.37 19.68 -1.57
N TYR A 38 5.29 18.36 -1.44
CA TYR A 38 5.92 17.65 -0.32
C TYR A 38 7.45 17.64 -0.41
N ALA A 39 8.00 17.28 -1.57
CA ALA A 39 9.44 17.13 -1.79
C ALA A 39 10.21 18.46 -1.74
N ALA A 40 9.55 19.58 -2.04
CA ALA A 40 10.11 20.93 -1.91
C ALA A 40 10.52 21.25 -0.46
N ALA A 41 9.73 20.78 0.50
CA ALA A 41 9.96 20.95 1.95
C ALA A 41 10.70 19.75 2.59
N HIS A 42 10.66 18.58 1.97
CA HIS A 42 11.24 17.35 2.49
C HIS A 42 12.12 16.68 1.43
N GLU A 43 13.42 16.93 1.51
CA GLU A 43 14.38 16.38 0.56
C GLU A 43 14.28 14.84 0.49
N PRO A 44 14.02 14.28 -0.72
CA PRO A 44 14.02 12.84 -0.92
C PRO A 44 15.38 12.21 -0.60
N LYS A 45 15.38 10.98 -0.09
CA LYS A 45 16.62 10.21 0.07
C LYS A 45 17.08 9.69 -1.27
N THR A 46 18.39 9.56 -1.47
CA THR A 46 19.01 8.92 -2.64
C THR A 46 19.36 7.45 -2.34
N PRO A 47 18.61 6.45 -2.84
CA PRO A 47 18.91 5.04 -2.64
C PRO A 47 19.82 4.51 -3.75
N ARG A 48 19.90 3.17 -3.88
CA ARG A 48 20.94 2.51 -4.70
C ARG A 48 20.91 2.83 -6.19
N LEU A 49 19.75 3.19 -6.76
CA LEU A 49 19.67 3.57 -8.18
C LEU A 49 20.38 4.91 -8.46
N GLY A 50 20.63 5.73 -7.43
CA GLY A 50 21.44 6.93 -7.54
C GLY A 50 20.72 8.15 -8.10
N ILE A 51 19.39 8.15 -8.22
CA ILE A 51 18.63 9.34 -8.60
C ILE A 51 18.72 10.38 -7.48
N ASP A 52 19.39 11.50 -7.73
CA ASP A 52 19.74 12.51 -6.74
C ASP A 52 18.50 13.19 -6.13
N GLY A 53 18.23 12.88 -4.85
CA GLY A 53 17.14 13.48 -4.09
C GLY A 53 17.27 15.00 -3.90
N ALA A 54 18.48 15.54 -3.78
CA ALA A 54 18.69 16.98 -3.64
C ALA A 54 18.36 17.71 -4.96
N ALA A 55 18.72 17.12 -6.11
CA ALA A 55 18.29 17.61 -7.42
C ALA A 55 16.77 17.58 -7.58
N LEU A 56 16.13 16.47 -7.20
CA LEU A 56 14.68 16.37 -7.21
C LEU A 56 14.01 17.42 -6.32
N ALA A 57 14.56 17.69 -5.13
CA ALA A 57 14.03 18.73 -4.25
C ALA A 57 14.14 20.14 -4.86
N ARG A 58 15.21 20.43 -5.63
CA ARG A 58 15.33 21.70 -6.36
C ARG A 58 14.26 21.83 -7.46
N ILE A 59 14.08 20.79 -8.28
CA ILE A 59 13.05 20.77 -9.31
C ILE A 59 11.64 20.84 -8.68
N ALA A 60 11.43 20.14 -7.58
CA ALA A 60 10.17 20.15 -6.84
C ALA A 60 9.80 21.55 -6.32
N ARG A 61 10.78 22.38 -5.92
CA ARG A 61 10.52 23.78 -5.53
C ARG A 61 10.02 24.62 -6.72
N ILE A 62 10.55 24.39 -7.92
CA ILE A 62 10.08 25.06 -9.13
C ILE A 62 8.63 24.63 -9.40
N ALA A 63 8.36 23.32 -9.41
CA ALA A 63 7.01 22.80 -9.65
C ALA A 63 6.00 23.24 -8.59
N ALA A 64 6.39 23.27 -7.30
CA ALA A 64 5.52 23.71 -6.21
C ALA A 64 5.15 25.20 -6.29
N ALA A 65 5.95 26.01 -6.99
CA ALA A 65 5.64 27.42 -7.25
C ALA A 65 4.75 27.62 -8.50
N MET A 66 4.55 26.57 -9.30
CA MET A 66 3.65 26.59 -10.46
C MET A 66 2.22 26.18 -10.05
N PRO A 67 1.19 26.52 -10.85
CA PRO A 67 -0.18 26.08 -10.61
C PRO A 67 -0.31 24.55 -10.58
N ALA A 68 -1.22 24.06 -9.74
CA ALA A 68 -1.52 22.62 -9.65
C ALA A 68 -2.12 22.05 -10.94
N GLU A 69 -2.75 22.90 -11.75
CA GLU A 69 -3.32 22.56 -13.04
C GLU A 69 -2.68 23.42 -14.13
N ILE A 70 -2.10 22.77 -15.14
CA ILE A 70 -1.53 23.39 -16.33
C ILE A 70 -1.91 22.59 -17.57
N GLY A 71 -1.70 23.17 -18.75
CA GLY A 71 -1.98 22.50 -20.02
C GLY A 71 -1.02 21.34 -20.31
N ARG A 72 -1.46 20.38 -21.13
CA ARG A 72 -0.67 19.21 -21.55
C ARG A 72 0.70 19.57 -22.11
N GLU A 73 0.75 20.57 -22.99
CA GLU A 73 1.99 21.01 -23.65
C GLU A 73 2.96 21.66 -22.65
N GLU A 74 2.45 22.45 -21.71
CA GLU A 74 3.25 23.09 -20.66
C GLU A 74 3.81 22.05 -19.68
N ALA A 75 2.99 21.07 -19.29
CA ALA A 75 3.42 19.94 -18.46
C ALA A 75 4.51 19.10 -19.15
N ARG A 76 4.34 18.79 -20.44
CA ARG A 76 5.37 18.07 -21.21
C ARG A 76 6.67 18.86 -21.27
N ALA A 77 6.59 20.15 -21.59
CA ALA A 77 7.76 21.04 -21.63
C ALA A 77 8.48 21.11 -20.27
N PHE A 78 7.75 21.11 -19.16
CA PHE A 78 8.35 21.06 -17.82
C PHE A 78 9.19 19.78 -17.62
N PHE A 79 8.63 18.61 -17.95
CA PHE A 79 9.36 17.35 -17.81
C PHE A 79 10.60 17.31 -18.72
N GLU A 80 10.46 17.76 -19.97
CA GLU A 80 11.56 17.80 -20.95
C GLU A 80 12.67 18.78 -20.56
N THR A 81 12.33 19.87 -19.88
CA THR A 81 13.29 20.90 -19.44
C THR A 81 14.04 20.47 -18.18
N HIS A 82 13.36 19.82 -17.24
CA HIS A 82 13.91 19.59 -15.89
C HIS A 82 14.39 18.16 -15.64
N PHE A 83 14.05 17.20 -16.50
CA PHE A 83 14.42 15.80 -16.32
C PHE A 83 15.15 15.22 -17.52
N GLN A 84 16.05 14.28 -17.25
CA GLN A 84 16.65 13.39 -18.24
C GLN A 84 16.12 11.97 -17.99
N PRO A 85 15.42 11.35 -18.96
CA PRO A 85 15.01 9.97 -18.82
C PRO A 85 16.22 9.05 -18.71
N VAL A 86 16.13 8.08 -17.80
CA VAL A 86 17.09 7.00 -17.65
C VAL A 86 16.37 5.67 -17.69
N ARG A 87 16.81 4.76 -18.55
CA ARG A 87 16.33 3.39 -18.61
C ARG A 87 17.00 2.60 -17.49
N VAL A 88 16.20 1.97 -16.64
CA VAL A 88 16.70 1.05 -15.61
C VAL A 88 16.96 -0.31 -16.26
N VAL A 89 18.23 -0.68 -16.40
CA VAL A 89 18.66 -1.99 -16.92
C VAL A 89 18.97 -2.90 -15.75
N ALA A 90 18.32 -4.06 -15.68
CA ALA A 90 18.50 -5.09 -14.65
C ALA A 90 18.54 -6.48 -15.30
N GLU A 91 18.95 -7.50 -14.54
CA GLU A 91 18.96 -8.90 -14.99
C GLU A 91 17.98 -9.71 -14.13
N PRO A 92 16.96 -10.37 -14.72
CA PRO A 92 16.62 -10.36 -16.15
C PRO A 92 16.08 -8.98 -16.61
N GLU A 93 16.26 -8.66 -17.89
CA GLU A 93 15.87 -7.34 -18.47
C GLU A 93 14.38 -7.00 -18.40
N ARG A 94 13.51 -7.97 -18.09
CA ARG A 94 12.07 -7.73 -17.93
C ARG A 94 11.71 -7.53 -16.47
N GLY A 95 11.21 -6.33 -16.16
CA GLY A 95 10.54 -6.04 -14.90
C GLY A 95 9.20 -6.77 -14.79
N PHE A 96 8.77 -7.03 -13.55
CA PHE A 96 7.44 -7.58 -13.26
C PHE A 96 6.51 -6.46 -12.79
N PHE A 97 5.40 -6.26 -13.50
CA PHE A 97 4.40 -5.25 -13.19
C PHE A 97 3.13 -5.88 -12.63
N THR A 98 2.61 -5.31 -11.54
CA THR A 98 1.33 -5.72 -10.94
C THR A 98 0.51 -4.50 -10.54
N GLY A 99 -0.80 -4.59 -10.70
CA GLY A 99 -1.74 -3.56 -10.20
C GLY A 99 -2.14 -3.81 -8.74
N PHE A 100 -2.43 -2.71 -8.04
CA PHE A 100 -3.08 -2.70 -6.73
C PHE A 100 -4.19 -1.63 -6.76
N TYR A 101 -5.17 -1.72 -5.86
CA TYR A 101 -6.29 -0.79 -5.83
C TYR A 101 -6.78 -0.59 -4.40
N GLU A 102 -7.60 0.43 -4.17
CA GLU A 102 -8.27 0.66 -2.89
C GLU A 102 -9.66 0.00 -2.91
N PRO A 103 -9.86 -1.17 -2.25
CA PRO A 103 -11.15 -1.86 -2.28
C PRO A 103 -12.21 -1.11 -1.47
N GLU A 104 -13.43 -1.15 -1.98
CA GLU A 104 -14.62 -0.71 -1.26
C GLU A 104 -15.30 -1.91 -0.61
N VAL A 105 -15.47 -1.88 0.71
CA VAL A 105 -15.98 -3.04 1.48
C VAL A 105 -17.02 -2.58 2.49
N ALA A 106 -18.11 -3.34 2.64
CA ALA A 106 -19.11 -3.09 3.66
C ALA A 106 -18.52 -3.34 5.07
N ALA A 107 -18.81 -2.45 6.02
CA ALA A 107 -18.35 -2.59 7.39
C ALA A 107 -19.34 -2.02 8.42
N SER A 108 -19.13 -2.37 9.69
CA SER A 108 -19.82 -1.79 10.84
C SER A 108 -18.83 -1.36 11.92
N ARG A 109 -19.14 -0.31 12.68
CA ARG A 109 -18.32 0.08 13.85
C ARG A 109 -18.48 -0.90 15.01
N LEU A 110 -19.60 -1.63 15.06
CA LEU A 110 -19.92 -2.59 16.10
C LEU A 110 -20.01 -4.01 15.51
N PRO A 111 -19.66 -5.05 16.27
CA PRO A 111 -19.88 -6.42 15.83
C PRO A 111 -21.38 -6.74 15.85
N GLY A 112 -21.82 -7.59 14.91
CA GLY A 112 -23.23 -8.00 14.79
C GLY A 112 -23.75 -7.86 13.37
N ASP A 113 -24.96 -8.36 13.11
CA ASP A 113 -25.66 -8.24 11.81
C ASP A 113 -24.82 -8.69 10.60
N GLY A 114 -24.07 -9.78 10.77
CA GLY A 114 -23.16 -10.31 9.74
C GLY A 114 -21.77 -9.66 9.70
N PHE A 115 -21.50 -8.61 10.48
CA PHE A 115 -20.18 -7.98 10.59
C PHE A 115 -19.37 -8.53 11.76
N GLU A 116 -18.59 -9.58 11.51
CA GLU A 116 -17.84 -10.28 12.56
C GLU A 116 -16.32 -10.15 12.43
N VAL A 117 -15.81 -9.79 11.27
CA VAL A 117 -14.38 -9.87 10.95
C VAL A 117 -13.68 -8.56 11.34
N PRO A 118 -12.83 -8.54 12.40
CA PRO A 118 -12.30 -7.28 12.89
C PRO A 118 -11.17 -6.74 12.00
N SER A 119 -11.29 -5.48 11.57
CA SER A 119 -10.17 -4.66 11.11
C SER A 119 -9.56 -3.95 12.31
N THR A 120 -8.24 -4.06 12.53
CA THR A 120 -7.62 -3.63 13.79
C THR A 120 -6.65 -2.46 13.66
N ARG A 121 -6.68 -1.56 14.65
CA ARG A 121 -5.73 -0.47 14.87
C ARG A 121 -4.40 -1.00 15.37
N ARG A 122 -3.32 -0.31 15.04
CA ARG A 122 -2.04 -0.49 15.73
C ARG A 122 -2.21 -0.11 17.22
N ARG A 123 -1.69 -0.94 18.13
CA ARG A 123 -1.67 -0.63 19.57
C ARG A 123 -0.72 0.53 19.89
N ARG A 124 -1.17 1.47 20.73
CA ARG A 124 -0.43 2.69 21.12
C ARG A 124 0.91 2.39 21.82
N ASN A 125 1.07 1.23 22.44
CA ASN A 125 2.26 0.81 23.20
C ASN A 125 3.23 -0.10 22.43
N TRP A 126 3.15 -0.16 21.09
CA TRP A 126 4.11 -0.89 20.27
C TRP A 126 5.22 0.06 19.80
N SER A 127 6.42 -0.08 20.37
CA SER A 127 7.63 0.56 19.84
C SER A 127 8.10 -0.20 18.58
N LYS A 128 8.79 0.50 17.67
CA LYS A 128 9.59 -0.18 16.65
C LYS A 128 10.72 -0.88 17.40
N SER A 129 10.79 -2.21 17.37
CA SER A 129 11.95 -2.90 17.93
C SER A 129 13.15 -2.65 17.01
N THR A 130 14.00 -1.69 17.38
CA THR A 130 15.40 -1.61 16.94
C THR A 130 16.26 -2.40 17.94
N SER A 131 15.99 -3.69 18.09
CA SER A 131 16.90 -4.54 18.84
C SER A 131 18.19 -4.70 18.04
N THR A 132 19.26 -4.05 18.50
CA THR A 132 20.65 -4.29 18.10
C THR A 132 21.14 -5.70 18.46
N ILE A 133 20.34 -6.49 19.19
CA ILE A 133 20.61 -7.93 19.40
C ILE A 133 19.99 -8.70 18.23
N ARG A 134 20.85 -9.00 17.25
CA ARG A 134 20.55 -9.69 16.00
C ARG A 134 20.35 -11.19 16.27
N ARG A 135 19.10 -11.67 16.27
CA ARG A 135 18.83 -13.12 16.15
C ARG A 135 19.09 -13.52 14.69
N PRO A 136 19.84 -14.61 14.42
CA PRO A 136 20.04 -15.08 13.05
C PRO A 136 18.68 -15.34 12.40
N GLY A 137 18.38 -14.66 11.29
CA GLY A 137 17.16 -14.87 10.50
C GLY A 137 16.04 -13.80 10.59
N SER A 138 16.12 -12.78 11.45
CA SER A 138 15.08 -11.74 11.52
C SER A 138 15.50 -10.44 10.82
N SER A 139 15.09 -10.26 9.55
CA SER A 139 15.29 -9.01 8.81
C SER A 139 13.97 -8.25 8.61
N ARG A 140 13.60 -7.37 9.57
CA ARG A 140 12.87 -6.09 9.38
C ARG A 140 12.29 -5.59 10.71
N ALA A 141 12.03 -4.28 10.77
CA ALA A 141 11.39 -3.61 11.90
C ALA A 141 10.04 -4.28 12.23
N CYS A 142 9.99 -4.98 13.36
CA CYS A 142 8.81 -5.61 13.90
C CYS A 142 8.16 -4.68 14.93
N ALA A 143 6.83 -4.66 14.95
CA ALA A 143 6.09 -4.16 16.10
C ALA A 143 6.00 -5.30 17.12
N SER A 144 6.53 -5.10 18.32
CA SER A 144 6.45 -6.07 19.40
C SER A 144 5.82 -5.41 20.62
N PRO A 145 5.08 -6.16 21.46
CA PRO A 145 4.60 -5.62 22.73
C PRO A 145 5.80 -5.14 23.55
N ALA A 146 5.76 -3.88 24.00
CA ALA A 146 6.73 -3.38 24.96
C ALA A 146 6.67 -4.25 26.22
N ARG A 147 7.80 -4.82 26.59
CA ARG A 147 7.95 -5.65 27.78
C ARG A 147 7.74 -4.74 29.00
N ARG A 148 6.63 -4.91 29.71
CA ARG A 148 6.38 -4.19 30.98
C ARG A 148 7.45 -4.60 32.00
N PRO A 149 8.00 -3.67 32.80
CA PRO A 149 8.73 -4.05 34.00
C PRO A 149 7.75 -4.73 34.95
N THR A 150 8.16 -5.87 35.49
CA THR A 150 7.41 -6.61 36.52
C THR A 150 7.38 -5.79 37.80
N ALA A 151 6.19 -5.40 38.25
CA ALA A 151 5.97 -4.94 39.61
C ALA A 151 4.65 -5.52 40.13
N SER A 152 4.77 -6.24 41.24
CA SER A 152 3.76 -6.90 42.04
C SER A 152 2.88 -5.91 42.82
N SER A 153 1.57 -6.17 42.89
CA SER A 153 0.83 -6.23 44.16
C SER A 153 -0.65 -6.64 43.92
N ARG A 154 -1.15 -7.46 44.86
CA ARG A 154 -2.57 -7.75 45.18
C ARG A 154 -3.27 -6.41 45.54
N SER A 155 -4.58 -6.17 45.59
CA SER A 155 -5.86 -6.90 45.56
C SER A 155 -6.95 -5.82 45.79
N SER A 156 -8.16 -5.95 45.24
CA SER A 156 -9.41 -5.69 45.99
C SER A 156 -10.66 -5.99 45.16
N THR A 157 -11.67 -6.47 45.88
CA THR A 157 -12.91 -7.07 45.43
C THR A 157 -14.03 -6.04 45.39
N GLY A 158 -14.90 -6.12 44.37
CA GLY A 158 -16.34 -5.82 44.49
C GLY A 158 -16.82 -4.38 44.29
N ALA A 159 -17.39 -4.09 43.11
CA ALA A 159 -18.70 -3.44 42.94
C ALA A 159 -19.09 -3.42 41.46
N ARG A 160 -20.29 -3.95 41.14
CA ARG A 160 -20.90 -3.91 39.82
C ARG A 160 -21.44 -2.50 39.56
N SER A 161 -21.18 -1.93 38.39
CA SER A 161 -22.17 -1.19 37.60
C SER A 161 -21.57 -0.64 36.30
N SER A 162 -22.38 -0.73 35.25
CA SER A 162 -22.26 -0.10 33.92
C SER A 162 -21.17 -0.60 32.97
N ALA A 163 -21.64 -1.30 31.92
CA ALA A 163 -21.00 -1.50 30.62
C ALA A 163 -19.46 -1.46 30.61
N ALA A 164 -18.84 -2.56 31.06
CA ALA A 164 -17.42 -2.80 30.87
C ALA A 164 -17.11 -2.84 29.37
N ARG A 165 -16.72 -1.70 28.82
CA ARG A 165 -16.08 -1.54 27.53
C ARG A 165 -14.90 -2.50 27.51
N SER A 166 -15.10 -3.66 26.86
CA SER A 166 -14.12 -4.74 26.84
C SER A 166 -12.75 -4.18 26.46
N PRO A 167 -11.66 -4.48 27.20
CA PRO A 167 -10.32 -3.99 26.90
C PRO A 167 -9.81 -4.32 25.48
N GLY A 168 -10.53 -5.18 24.74
CA GLY A 168 -10.31 -5.51 23.33
C GLY A 168 -11.00 -4.60 22.31
N ALA A 169 -11.96 -3.74 22.71
CA ALA A 169 -12.72 -2.87 21.80
C ALA A 169 -11.90 -1.67 21.29
N ALA A 170 -10.95 -1.18 22.09
CA ALA A 170 -10.13 -0.01 21.75
C ALA A 170 -9.17 -0.21 20.56
N TRP A 171 -9.03 -1.44 20.06
CA TRP A 171 -8.13 -1.80 18.97
C TRP A 171 -8.86 -2.18 17.68
N LYS A 172 -10.19 -2.19 17.65
CA LYS A 172 -10.96 -2.54 16.44
C LYS A 172 -11.40 -1.23 15.78
N LEU A 173 -11.12 -1.08 14.48
CA LEU A 173 -11.54 0.07 13.66
C LEU A 173 -12.99 -0.08 13.26
N ALA A 174 -13.27 -1.25 12.69
CA ALA A 174 -14.55 -1.66 12.13
C ALA A 174 -14.55 -3.19 12.03
N PHE A 175 -15.71 -3.74 11.74
CA PHE A 175 -15.95 -5.15 11.49
C PHE A 175 -16.43 -5.29 10.05
N LEU A 176 -15.79 -6.16 9.27
CA LEU A 176 -16.15 -6.50 7.90
C LEU A 176 -17.08 -7.71 7.93
N ALA A 177 -17.93 -7.81 6.90
CA ALA A 177 -18.84 -8.94 6.75
C ALA A 177 -18.10 -10.22 6.31
N ASP A 178 -17.11 -10.07 5.43
CA ASP A 178 -16.48 -11.17 4.73
C ASP A 178 -14.97 -11.28 5.05
N ARG A 179 -14.51 -12.52 5.30
CA ARG A 179 -13.10 -12.81 5.65
C ARG A 179 -12.17 -12.75 4.44
N VAL A 180 -12.67 -13.09 3.26
CA VAL A 180 -11.98 -12.96 1.98
C VAL A 180 -11.76 -11.48 1.68
N ASP A 181 -12.77 -10.63 1.88
CA ASP A 181 -12.60 -9.18 1.76
C ASP A 181 -11.57 -8.65 2.76
N ALA A 182 -11.62 -9.08 4.02
CA ALA A 182 -10.61 -8.71 5.00
C ALA A 182 -9.18 -9.14 4.58
N LEU A 183 -9.02 -10.33 4.00
CA LEU A 183 -7.74 -10.77 3.41
C LEU A 183 -7.28 -9.82 2.31
N PHE A 184 -8.16 -9.45 1.37
CA PHE A 184 -7.76 -8.56 0.27
C PHE A 184 -7.47 -7.15 0.76
N VAL A 185 -8.21 -6.62 1.73
CA VAL A 185 -7.87 -5.36 2.40
C VAL A 185 -6.46 -5.41 3.02
N HIS A 186 -6.06 -6.55 3.62
CA HIS A 186 -4.69 -6.75 4.11
C HIS A 186 -3.64 -6.81 3.00
N ILE A 187 -3.96 -7.46 1.87
CA ILE A 187 -3.06 -7.55 0.71
C ILE A 187 -2.84 -6.16 0.09
N GLN A 188 -3.90 -5.38 -0.09
CA GLN A 188 -3.84 -4.03 -0.66
C GLN A 188 -3.23 -3.02 0.32
N GLY A 189 -3.45 -3.18 1.62
CA GLY A 189 -2.89 -2.32 2.66
C GLY A 189 -3.66 -1.00 2.87
N ALA A 190 -4.76 -0.79 2.16
CA ALA A 190 -5.73 0.28 2.36
C ALA A 190 -7.12 -0.17 1.90
N ALA A 191 -8.18 0.55 2.30
CA ALA A 191 -9.56 0.31 1.88
C ALA A 191 -10.48 1.49 2.18
N ARG A 192 -11.58 1.59 1.42
CA ARG A 192 -12.75 2.42 1.74
C ARG A 192 -13.82 1.53 2.35
N LEU A 193 -14.16 1.77 3.62
CA LEU A 193 -15.17 1.00 4.32
C LEU A 193 -16.49 1.74 4.25
N ARG A 194 -17.50 1.15 3.62
CA ARG A 194 -18.87 1.68 3.62
C ARG A 194 -19.57 1.21 4.88
N LEU A 195 -19.80 2.13 5.81
CA LEU A 195 -20.44 1.86 7.08
C LEU A 195 -21.95 1.64 6.90
N ALA A 196 -22.57 0.90 7.83
CA ALA A 196 -24.00 0.61 7.79
C ALA A 196 -24.90 1.85 7.85
N ASP A 197 -24.39 2.97 8.37
CA ASP A 197 -25.03 4.29 8.40
C ASP A 197 -24.88 5.08 7.09
N GLY A 198 -24.15 4.53 6.10
CA GLY A 198 -23.87 5.16 4.80
C GLY A 198 -22.60 6.02 4.78
N GLU A 199 -21.93 6.22 5.92
CA GLU A 199 -20.67 6.96 5.95
C GLU A 199 -19.52 6.15 5.35
N TRP A 200 -18.52 6.86 4.82
CA TRP A 200 -17.27 6.25 4.37
C TRP A 200 -16.17 6.39 5.42
N LEU A 201 -15.53 5.28 5.76
CA LEU A 201 -14.35 5.23 6.60
C LEU A 201 -13.16 4.73 5.79
N ARG A 202 -12.20 5.62 5.49
CA ARG A 202 -10.94 5.20 4.86
C ARG A 202 -9.93 4.71 5.88
N VAL A 203 -9.30 3.58 5.55
CA VAL A 203 -8.26 2.97 6.37
C VAL A 203 -7.00 2.76 5.53
N THR A 204 -5.83 3.02 6.13
CA THR A 204 -4.53 2.80 5.49
C THR A 204 -3.57 2.11 6.45
N TYR A 205 -2.51 1.50 5.91
CA TYR A 205 -1.47 0.80 6.65
C TYR A 205 -0.89 1.65 7.80
N ALA A 206 -0.78 1.04 8.98
CA ALA A 206 -0.13 1.62 10.16
C ALA A 206 1.03 0.77 10.68
N ALA A 207 0.90 -0.56 10.63
CA ALA A 207 1.95 -1.51 11.03
C ALA A 207 1.66 -2.91 10.48
N LYS A 208 2.62 -3.83 10.65
CA LYS A 208 2.45 -5.27 10.41
C LYS A 208 2.91 -6.12 11.60
N SER A 209 2.41 -7.34 11.70
CA SER A 209 2.76 -8.31 12.76
C SER A 209 4.24 -8.71 12.78
N GLY A 210 4.95 -8.55 11.66
CA GLY A 210 6.39 -8.86 11.55
C GLY A 210 6.68 -10.24 10.94
N HIS A 211 5.69 -11.12 10.81
CA HIS A 211 5.81 -12.37 10.07
C HIS A 211 5.99 -12.11 8.57
N ALA A 212 6.62 -13.08 7.87
CA ALA A 212 6.70 -13.07 6.42
C ALA A 212 5.29 -13.23 5.81
N TYR A 213 5.07 -12.60 4.66
CA TYR A 213 3.84 -12.77 3.90
C TYR A 213 3.89 -14.11 3.15
N THR A 214 2.82 -14.87 3.25
CA THR A 214 2.60 -16.09 2.48
C THR A 214 1.48 -15.83 1.47
N SER A 215 1.73 -16.07 0.18
CA SER A 215 0.70 -15.90 -0.85
C SER A 215 -0.34 -17.01 -0.76
N VAL A 216 -1.60 -16.63 -0.55
CA VAL A 216 -2.75 -17.56 -0.58
C VAL A 216 -2.86 -18.25 -1.93
N GLY A 217 -2.66 -17.53 -3.03
CA GLY A 217 -2.65 -18.11 -4.38
C GLY A 217 -1.57 -19.18 -4.56
N LYS A 218 -0.39 -18.99 -3.96
CA LYS A 218 0.68 -20.01 -3.96
C LYS A 218 0.27 -21.25 -3.16
N VAL A 219 -0.33 -21.06 -1.98
CA VAL A 219 -0.83 -22.17 -1.16
C VAL A 219 -1.85 -23.01 -1.93
N LEU A 220 -2.78 -22.37 -2.64
CA LEU A 220 -3.78 -23.07 -3.45
C LEU A 220 -3.17 -23.83 -4.63
N LEU A 221 -2.14 -23.28 -5.28
CA LEU A 221 -1.37 -24.00 -6.31
C LEU A 221 -0.62 -25.21 -5.76
N ASP A 222 0.05 -25.03 -4.62
CA ASP A 222 0.84 -26.09 -3.98
C ASP A 222 -0.08 -27.25 -3.54
N ARG A 223 -1.35 -26.95 -3.19
CA ARG A 223 -2.42 -27.93 -2.91
C ARG A 223 -3.08 -28.53 -4.16
N GLN A 224 -2.67 -28.12 -5.36
CA GLN A 224 -3.33 -28.48 -6.63
C GLN A 224 -4.83 -28.10 -6.69
N ALA A 225 -5.24 -27.13 -5.86
CA ALA A 225 -6.63 -26.67 -5.75
C ALA A 225 -7.02 -25.67 -6.85
N LEU A 226 -6.02 -25.08 -7.52
CA LEU A 226 -6.20 -24.23 -8.71
C LEU A 226 -5.25 -24.69 -9.82
N PRO A 227 -5.64 -24.58 -11.10
CA PRO A 227 -4.77 -24.92 -12.23
C PRO A 227 -3.57 -23.97 -12.32
N LYS A 228 -2.43 -24.49 -12.81
CA LYS A 228 -1.24 -23.68 -13.09
C LYS A 228 -1.57 -22.58 -14.11
N GLY A 229 -1.21 -21.34 -13.81
CA GLY A 229 -1.56 -20.17 -14.64
C GLY A 229 -2.96 -19.59 -14.40
N GLY A 230 -3.82 -20.26 -13.62
CA GLY A 230 -5.16 -19.80 -13.30
C GLY A 230 -5.27 -18.93 -12.04
N VAL A 231 -4.16 -18.66 -11.34
CA VAL A 231 -4.20 -17.88 -10.10
C VAL A 231 -4.39 -16.39 -10.39
N SER A 232 -5.57 -15.92 -10.04
CA SER A 232 -5.96 -14.52 -10.05
C SER A 232 -6.68 -14.18 -8.75
N MET A 233 -6.89 -12.89 -8.48
CA MET A 233 -7.72 -12.47 -7.36
C MET A 233 -9.13 -13.10 -7.44
N GLN A 234 -9.70 -13.14 -8.64
CA GLN A 234 -11.04 -13.69 -8.88
C GLN A 234 -11.09 -15.19 -8.63
N SER A 235 -10.11 -15.96 -9.13
CA SER A 235 -10.07 -17.41 -8.91
C SER A 235 -9.85 -17.76 -7.44
N ILE A 236 -9.04 -16.98 -6.71
CA ILE A 236 -8.84 -17.15 -5.26
C ILE A 236 -10.15 -16.83 -4.52
N ARG A 237 -10.84 -15.74 -4.88
CA ARG A 237 -12.13 -15.38 -4.29
C ARG A 237 -13.19 -16.45 -4.51
N ALA A 238 -13.33 -16.91 -5.74
CA ALA A 238 -14.26 -17.99 -6.10
C ALA A 238 -13.97 -19.25 -5.30
N TRP A 239 -12.71 -19.69 -5.28
CA TRP A 239 -12.34 -20.90 -4.55
C TRP A 239 -12.63 -20.81 -3.04
N LEU A 240 -12.32 -19.66 -2.41
CA LEU A 240 -12.58 -19.45 -0.98
C LEU A 240 -14.08 -19.37 -0.66
N ALA A 241 -14.89 -18.86 -1.60
CA ALA A 241 -16.35 -18.84 -1.46
C ALA A 241 -16.96 -20.24 -1.60
N ASP A 242 -16.44 -21.05 -2.52
CA ASP A 242 -16.91 -22.43 -2.77
C ASP A 242 -16.46 -23.43 -1.69
N HIS A 243 -15.42 -23.10 -0.90
CA HIS A 243 -14.85 -23.97 0.15
C HIS A 243 -14.76 -23.26 1.52
N PRO A 244 -15.90 -22.87 2.12
CA PRO A 244 -15.92 -22.07 3.35
C PRO A 244 -15.31 -22.79 4.57
N ASP A 245 -15.37 -24.12 4.58
CA ASP A 245 -14.79 -25.01 5.60
C ASP A 245 -13.25 -24.98 5.58
N GLN A 246 -12.64 -24.88 4.40
CA GLN A 246 -11.18 -24.85 4.21
C GLN A 246 -10.61 -23.44 4.14
N ALA A 247 -11.44 -22.43 3.87
CA ALA A 247 -11.00 -21.05 3.67
C ALA A 247 -10.15 -20.52 4.83
N SER A 248 -10.56 -20.77 6.08
CA SER A 248 -9.81 -20.29 7.26
C SER A 248 -8.40 -20.90 7.33
N GLU A 249 -8.27 -22.19 7.06
CA GLU A 249 -6.99 -22.90 7.09
C GLU A 249 -6.01 -22.34 6.04
N VAL A 250 -6.50 -22.11 4.82
CA VAL A 250 -5.71 -21.53 3.73
C VAL A 250 -5.30 -20.09 4.05
N ILE A 251 -6.23 -19.27 4.53
CA ILE A 251 -5.97 -17.87 4.89
C ILE A 251 -4.92 -17.77 6.01
N TRP A 252 -5.00 -18.64 7.02
CA TRP A 252 -4.10 -18.61 8.18
C TRP A 252 -2.67 -19.05 7.87
N GLN A 253 -2.40 -19.65 6.71
CA GLN A 253 -1.03 -19.84 6.22
C GLN A 253 -0.29 -18.51 6.06
N ASN A 254 -1.02 -17.41 5.78
CA ASN A 254 -0.46 -16.07 5.83
C ASN A 254 -0.44 -15.52 7.27
N ARG A 255 0.68 -15.72 7.97
CA ARG A 255 0.91 -15.19 9.32
C ARG A 255 1.14 -13.67 9.35
N SER A 256 1.37 -13.05 8.19
CA SER A 256 1.48 -11.59 8.10
C SER A 256 0.10 -10.95 8.28
N TYR A 257 -0.01 -10.09 9.30
CA TYR A 257 -1.24 -9.38 9.62
C TYR A 257 -0.99 -7.88 9.58
N ILE A 258 -1.89 -7.12 8.95
CA ILE A 258 -1.78 -5.67 8.77
C ILE A 258 -2.66 -4.95 9.79
N PHE A 259 -2.08 -3.98 10.47
CA PHE A 259 -2.78 -3.07 11.35
C PHE A 259 -3.00 -1.75 10.62
N PHE A 260 -4.19 -1.21 10.73
CA PHE A 260 -4.59 0.00 10.02
C PHE A 260 -4.69 1.20 10.96
N ARG A 261 -4.88 2.37 10.36
CA ARG A 261 -5.32 3.60 11.00
C ARG A 261 -6.34 4.26 10.08
N GLU A 262 -7.21 5.07 10.67
CA GLU A 262 -8.07 5.95 9.88
C GLU A 262 -7.21 6.93 9.09
N ALA A 263 -7.60 7.17 7.84
CA ALA A 263 -7.03 8.20 6.99
C ALA A 263 -8.15 9.20 6.69
N ALA A 264 -7.96 10.46 7.11
CA ALA A 264 -8.90 11.51 6.77
C ALA A 264 -8.98 11.66 5.24
N VAL A 265 -10.20 11.80 4.74
CA VAL A 265 -10.47 12.03 3.31
C VAL A 265 -10.51 13.54 3.11
N GLN A 266 -9.45 14.10 2.53
CA GLN A 266 -9.46 15.50 2.09
C GLN A 266 -10.14 15.63 0.72
N ASP A 267 -9.76 14.74 -0.20
CA ASP A 267 -10.36 14.62 -1.53
C ASP A 267 -10.76 13.15 -1.78
N PRO A 268 -12.06 12.87 -2.03
CA PRO A 268 -12.54 11.54 -2.38
C PRO A 268 -11.97 10.98 -3.70
N ALA A 269 -11.55 11.83 -4.64
CA ALA A 269 -10.94 11.38 -5.90
C ALA A 269 -9.52 10.84 -5.69
N LEU A 270 -8.82 11.30 -4.66
CA LEU A 270 -7.47 10.84 -4.35
C LEU A 270 -7.48 9.57 -3.51
N GLY A 271 -6.44 8.75 -3.70
CA GLY A 271 -6.15 7.58 -2.88
C GLY A 271 -5.49 7.91 -1.54
N PRO A 272 -5.23 6.89 -0.70
CA PRO A 272 -4.72 7.07 0.65
C PRO A 272 -3.28 7.60 0.65
N ILE A 273 -2.90 8.33 1.70
CA ILE A 273 -1.50 8.72 1.92
C ILE A 273 -0.63 7.47 2.11
N ALA A 274 0.38 7.32 1.27
CA ALA A 274 1.21 6.11 1.21
C ALA A 274 2.64 6.33 1.77
N ALA A 275 3.60 5.49 1.33
CA ALA A 275 4.98 5.52 1.79
C ALA A 275 5.68 6.86 1.53
N ALA A 276 5.37 7.49 0.40
CA ALA A 276 5.89 8.79 -0.04
C ALA A 276 5.22 10.00 0.65
N LYS A 277 4.32 9.79 1.63
CA LYS A 277 3.68 10.85 2.43
C LYS A 277 2.76 11.81 1.68
N VAL A 278 2.46 11.49 0.43
CA VAL A 278 1.45 12.16 -0.40
C VAL A 278 0.29 11.21 -0.70
N PRO A 279 -0.91 11.73 -0.98
CA PRO A 279 -2.01 10.92 -1.49
C PRO A 279 -1.64 10.28 -2.84
N LEU A 280 -2.24 9.13 -3.14
CA LEU A 280 -2.06 8.45 -4.42
C LEU A 280 -3.02 9.04 -5.45
N THR A 281 -2.58 9.12 -6.70
CA THR A 281 -3.41 9.44 -7.86
C THR A 281 -3.59 8.16 -8.67
N ALA A 282 -4.84 7.80 -8.97
CA ALA A 282 -5.14 6.60 -9.76
C ALA A 282 -4.47 6.68 -11.13
N GLY A 283 -3.95 5.54 -11.62
CA GLY A 283 -3.20 5.47 -12.88
C GLY A 283 -1.83 6.18 -12.88
N ARG A 284 -1.60 7.15 -11.98
CA ARG A 284 -0.40 8.03 -11.96
C ARG A 284 0.48 7.86 -10.73
N SER A 285 0.23 6.85 -9.91
CA SER A 285 1.05 6.52 -8.74
C SER A 285 1.58 5.09 -8.80
N LEU A 286 2.89 4.94 -8.55
CA LEU A 286 3.61 3.67 -8.63
C LEU A 286 4.22 3.29 -7.28
N ALA A 287 3.99 2.05 -6.85
CA ALA A 287 4.70 1.47 -5.73
C ALA A 287 6.05 0.88 -6.19
N VAL A 288 7.13 1.22 -5.48
CA VAL A 288 8.51 0.84 -5.87
C VAL A 288 9.29 0.27 -4.69
N ASP A 289 10.39 -0.43 -4.98
CA ASP A 289 11.35 -0.82 -3.94
C ASP A 289 12.10 0.42 -3.43
N ARG A 290 11.74 0.85 -2.21
CA ARG A 290 12.34 2.00 -1.52
C ARG A 290 13.85 1.89 -1.25
N THR A 291 14.45 0.71 -1.39
CA THR A 291 15.90 0.51 -1.26
C THR A 291 16.63 0.80 -2.56
N LEU A 292 15.91 0.79 -3.68
CA LEU A 292 16.41 1.04 -5.02
C LEU A 292 15.99 2.42 -5.53
N HIS A 293 14.70 2.74 -5.51
CA HIS A 293 14.13 3.96 -6.12
C HIS A 293 14.01 5.13 -5.15
N THR A 294 14.38 6.32 -5.63
CA THR A 294 14.10 7.61 -4.97
C THR A 294 12.62 7.94 -5.11
N PHE A 295 11.92 8.17 -4.00
CA PHE A 295 10.52 8.64 -4.05
C PHE A 295 10.44 10.03 -4.69
N HIS A 296 9.27 10.34 -5.24
CA HIS A 296 8.96 11.60 -5.95
C HIS A 296 9.67 11.80 -7.29
N ALA A 297 10.53 10.87 -7.71
CA ALA A 297 11.01 10.81 -9.09
C ALA A 297 9.87 10.35 -10.01
N PRO A 298 9.58 11.06 -11.12
CA PRO A 298 8.70 10.56 -12.17
C PRO A 298 9.24 9.24 -12.74
N VAL A 299 8.36 8.31 -13.08
CA VAL A 299 8.71 7.03 -13.68
C VAL A 299 7.83 6.81 -14.91
N TRP A 300 8.46 6.63 -16.06
CA TRP A 300 7.79 6.16 -17.26
C TRP A 300 7.71 4.64 -17.23
N ILE A 301 6.52 4.07 -17.43
CA ILE A 301 6.29 2.63 -17.50
C ILE A 301 5.63 2.34 -18.84
N ASP A 302 6.33 1.56 -19.65
CA ASP A 302 5.78 0.94 -20.84
C ASP A 302 5.33 -0.49 -20.48
N THR A 303 4.01 -0.72 -20.55
CA THR A 303 3.40 -2.02 -20.24
C THR A 303 2.03 -2.12 -20.87
N VAL A 304 1.54 -3.35 -21.03
CA VAL A 304 0.17 -3.62 -21.47
C VAL A 304 -0.69 -3.86 -20.24
N LEU A 305 -1.71 -3.01 -20.04
CA LEU A 305 -2.71 -3.25 -19.01
C LEU A 305 -3.55 -4.48 -19.38
N PRO A 306 -3.87 -5.37 -18.41
CA PRO A 306 -4.84 -6.42 -18.68
C PRO A 306 -6.18 -5.78 -19.06
N PRO A 307 -6.94 -6.36 -20.00
CA PRO A 307 -8.22 -5.80 -20.42
C PRO A 307 -9.13 -5.60 -19.20
N PRO A 308 -9.91 -4.50 -19.14
CA PRO A 308 -10.88 -4.29 -18.06
C PRO A 308 -11.88 -5.45 -18.11
N ARG A 309 -11.72 -6.41 -17.21
CA ARG A 309 -12.67 -7.54 -17.10
C ARG A 309 -13.91 -7.01 -16.41
N ALA A 310 -15.04 -7.04 -17.12
CA ALA A 310 -16.34 -6.59 -16.66
C ALA A 310 -16.74 -7.31 -15.36
N ALA A 311 -16.50 -6.64 -14.24
CA ALA A 311 -17.25 -6.74 -13.00
C ALA A 311 -16.91 -5.48 -12.23
N ALA A 312 -17.94 -4.68 -11.91
CA ALA A 312 -17.88 -3.40 -11.22
C ALA A 312 -16.77 -3.33 -10.16
N LEU A 313 -15.63 -2.79 -10.57
CA LEU A 313 -14.61 -2.25 -9.69
C LEU A 313 -14.34 -0.88 -10.27
N SER A 314 -14.87 0.14 -9.59
CA SER A 314 -14.47 1.52 -9.75
C SER A 314 -12.94 1.56 -9.68
N VAL A 315 -12.31 1.61 -10.86
CA VAL A 315 -10.94 2.11 -10.98
C VAL A 315 -11.14 3.62 -11.05
N ALA A 316 -11.19 4.23 -9.87
CA ALA A 316 -11.16 5.66 -9.66
C ALA A 316 -9.79 6.06 -9.14
#